data_AF-A0A1F3EBN1-F1
#
_entry.id   AF-A0A1F3EBN1-F1
#
_cell.length_a   1.000
_cell.length_b   1.000
_cell.length_c   1.000
_cell.angle_alpha   90.00
_cell.angle_beta   90.00
_cell.angle_gamma   90.00
#
_symmetry.space_group_name_H-M   'P 1'
#
loop_
_entity.id
_entity.type
_entity.pdbx_description
1 polymer ?
#
loop_
_entity_poly.entity_id
_entity_poly.type
_entity_poly.pdbx_seq_one_letter_code
_entity_poly.pdbx_strand_id
1 'polypeptide(L)'
;MRKVYKFVHTEDTSIKTGIYGRVFESDWLKVEADGTITVKGSNGLGYAWDGCSPKFNFLQFTCGTPDGMLVFETCKPITYYASMFHDVLYQYKKEIDITRKETDKLFKENLKKANFIWWWLYYFAVWAFGWIKGKWKVK
;
A
#
# COMPACT_ATOMS: atom_id res chain seq x y z
N MET A 1 -8.77 -12.15 20.09
CA MET A 1 -9.05 -10.75 19.72
C MET A 1 -9.46 -10.70 18.26
N ARG A 2 -10.59 -10.06 17.93
CA ARG A 2 -11.01 -9.82 16.54
C ARG A 2 -9.99 -8.87 15.91
N LYS A 3 -9.40 -9.24 14.77
CA LYS A 3 -8.59 -8.29 13.98
C LYS A 3 -9.51 -7.21 13.44
N VAL A 4 -9.18 -5.95 13.72
CA VAL A 4 -9.90 -4.77 13.25
C VAL A 4 -8.96 -4.05 12.29
N TYR A 5 -9.43 -3.83 11.07
CA TYR A 5 -8.71 -3.09 10.03
C TYR A 5 -9.37 -1.74 9.83
N LYS A 6 -8.58 -0.74 9.43
CA LYS A 6 -9.10 0.60 9.14
C LYS A 6 -9.87 0.65 7.82
N PHE A 7 -9.37 -0.04 6.80
CA PHE A 7 -9.93 -0.02 5.45
C PHE A 7 -10.21 -1.42 4.95
N VAL A 8 -11.26 -1.53 4.14
CA VAL A 8 -11.60 -2.69 3.33
C VAL A 8 -11.92 -2.18 1.92
N HIS A 9 -11.39 -2.84 0.90
CA HIS A 9 -11.65 -2.53 -0.50
C HIS A 9 -12.21 -3.77 -1.20
N THR A 10 -13.39 -3.63 -1.80
CA THR A 10 -14.22 -4.75 -2.29
C THR A 10 -14.19 -4.90 -3.81
N GLU A 11 -13.43 -4.06 -4.50
CA GLU A 11 -13.36 -4.04 -5.96
C GLU A 11 -11.95 -4.33 -6.43
N ASP A 12 -11.82 -5.03 -7.55
CA ASP A 12 -10.51 -5.20 -8.15
C ASP A 12 -10.00 -3.86 -8.66
N THR A 13 -8.74 -3.54 -8.36
CA THR A 13 -8.16 -2.26 -8.75
C THR A 13 -6.77 -2.47 -9.28
N SER A 14 -6.56 -2.00 -10.50
CA SER A 14 -5.32 -2.18 -11.25
C SER A 14 -4.62 -0.84 -11.43
N ILE A 15 -3.30 -0.85 -11.37
CA ILE A 15 -2.45 0.28 -11.76
C ILE A 15 -1.37 -0.18 -12.71
N LYS A 16 -1.02 0.72 -13.64
CA LYS A 16 0.16 0.54 -14.48
C LYS A 16 1.39 1.07 -13.76
N THR A 17 2.43 0.25 -13.71
CA THR A 17 3.68 0.56 -13.00
C THR A 17 4.89 0.39 -13.92
N GLY A 18 6.07 0.83 -13.45
CA GLY A 18 7.35 0.58 -14.11
C GLY A 18 8.02 -0.73 -13.70
N ILE A 19 7.30 -1.66 -13.06
CA ILE A 19 7.82 -2.94 -12.57
C ILE A 19 7.55 -4.02 -13.62
N TYR A 20 8.45 -4.19 -14.59
CA TYR A 20 8.27 -5.11 -15.71
C TYR A 20 8.91 -6.49 -15.48
N GLY A 21 8.51 -7.48 -16.29
CA GLY A 21 9.16 -8.79 -16.38
C GLY A 21 8.87 -9.75 -15.22
N ARG A 22 7.95 -9.39 -14.32
CA ARG A 22 7.55 -10.20 -13.17
C ARG A 22 6.12 -10.68 -13.36
N VAL A 23 5.87 -11.94 -13.02
CA VAL A 23 4.53 -12.53 -13.05
C VAL A 23 4.29 -13.18 -11.70
N PHE A 24 3.21 -12.78 -11.05
CA PHE A 24 2.83 -13.32 -9.75
C PHE A 24 1.31 -13.29 -9.62
N GLU A 25 0.74 -14.33 -9.03
CA GLU A 25 -0.68 -14.38 -8.77
C GLU A 25 -0.97 -15.06 -7.44
N SER A 26 -1.82 -14.41 -6.64
CA SER A 26 -2.32 -14.89 -5.36
C SER A 26 -3.80 -14.56 -5.24
N ASP A 27 -4.38 -14.90 -4.09
CA ASP A 27 -5.76 -14.55 -3.73
C ASP A 27 -6.00 -13.04 -3.64
N TRP A 28 -4.96 -12.25 -3.39
CA TRP A 28 -5.08 -10.82 -3.07
C TRP A 28 -4.35 -9.89 -4.04
N LEU A 29 -3.43 -10.43 -4.85
CA LEU A 29 -2.57 -9.66 -5.73
C LEU A 29 -2.28 -10.42 -7.01
N LYS A 30 -2.36 -9.72 -8.15
CA LYS A 30 -1.88 -10.15 -9.45
C LYS A 30 -0.85 -9.14 -9.95
N VAL A 31 0.27 -9.65 -10.48
CA VAL A 31 1.33 -8.88 -11.14
C VAL A 31 1.56 -9.48 -12.50
N GLU A 32 1.52 -8.65 -13.52
CA GLU A 32 1.65 -9.05 -14.92
C GLU A 32 2.98 -8.57 -15.50
N ALA A 33 3.52 -9.31 -16.49
CA ALA A 33 4.83 -9.03 -17.06
C ALA A 33 4.93 -7.63 -17.70
N ASP A 34 3.80 -7.06 -18.09
CA ASP A 34 3.66 -5.74 -18.68
C ASP A 34 3.64 -4.59 -17.64
N GLY A 35 3.84 -4.91 -16.35
CA GLY A 35 3.88 -3.96 -15.25
C GLY A 35 2.52 -3.58 -14.69
N THR A 36 1.45 -4.26 -15.08
CA THR A 36 0.13 -4.12 -14.46
C THR A 36 0.11 -4.83 -13.11
N ILE A 37 -0.32 -4.12 -12.06
CA ILE A 37 -0.48 -4.66 -10.71
C ILE A 37 -1.94 -4.50 -10.31
N THR A 38 -2.59 -5.60 -9.96
CA THR A 38 -4.01 -5.65 -9.56
C THR A 38 -4.14 -6.14 -8.14
N VAL A 39 -4.77 -5.33 -7.29
CA VAL A 39 -5.27 -5.80 -5.99
C VAL A 39 -6.63 -6.44 -6.21
N LYS A 40 -6.76 -7.71 -5.83
CA LYS A 40 -7.99 -8.50 -5.95
C LYS A 40 -8.94 -8.19 -4.79
N GLY A 41 -9.48 -6.98 -4.78
CA GLY A 41 -10.41 -6.53 -3.74
C GLY A 41 -11.74 -7.26 -3.78
N SER A 42 -12.15 -7.84 -4.91
CA SER A 42 -13.40 -8.60 -5.02
C SER A 42 -13.38 -9.96 -4.32
N ASN A 43 -12.21 -10.42 -3.84
CA ASN A 43 -12.10 -11.71 -3.17
C ASN A 43 -12.70 -11.68 -1.75
N GLY A 44 -13.53 -12.68 -1.45
CA GLY A 44 -14.16 -12.86 -0.13
C GLY A 44 -14.99 -11.65 0.31
N LEU A 45 -14.56 -11.00 1.40
CA LEU A 45 -15.22 -9.82 1.98
C LEU A 45 -14.47 -8.51 1.67
N GLY A 46 -13.44 -8.55 0.84
CA GLY A 46 -12.60 -7.40 0.53
C GLY A 46 -11.18 -7.50 1.07
N TYR A 47 -10.25 -6.84 0.37
CA TYR A 47 -8.87 -6.67 0.84
C TYR A 47 -8.83 -5.67 1.98
N ALA A 48 -8.31 -6.07 3.14
CA ALA A 48 -8.30 -5.26 4.36
C ALA A 48 -6.89 -4.84 4.80
N TRP A 49 -6.71 -3.58 5.18
CA TRP A 49 -5.43 -3.02 5.64
C TRP A 49 -5.62 -1.82 6.58
N ASP A 50 -4.52 -1.36 7.17
CA ASP A 50 -4.54 -0.31 8.21
C ASP A 50 -4.22 1.10 7.70
N GLY A 51 -4.17 1.31 6.39
CA GLY A 51 -3.78 2.60 5.78
C GLY A 51 -2.27 2.86 5.86
N CYS A 52 -1.89 4.14 5.91
CA CYS A 52 -0.48 4.52 6.04
C CYS A 52 0.08 4.11 7.41
N SER A 53 1.25 3.46 7.42
CA SER A 53 1.99 3.09 8.63
C SER A 53 3.19 4.02 8.86
N PRO A 54 3.67 4.17 10.12
CA PRO A 54 3.25 3.47 11.34
C PRO A 54 2.01 4.07 12.02
N LYS A 55 1.21 3.20 12.63
CA LYS A 55 0.06 3.54 13.47
C LYS A 55 0.09 2.77 14.79
N PHE A 56 -0.46 3.39 15.81
CA PHE A 56 -0.63 2.86 17.15
C PHE A 56 -2.13 2.86 17.47
N ASN A 57 -2.66 1.69 17.82
CA ASN A 57 -4.04 1.52 18.22
C ASN A 57 -4.10 1.33 19.74
N PHE A 58 -4.84 2.19 20.42
CA PHE A 58 -5.07 2.10 21.86
C PHE A 58 -6.54 2.39 22.18
N LEU A 59 -7.24 1.42 22.81
CA LEU A 59 -8.64 1.56 23.24
C LEU A 59 -9.56 2.20 22.19
N GLN A 60 -9.52 1.69 20.94
CA GLN A 60 -10.28 2.19 19.76
C GLN A 60 -9.80 3.51 19.15
N PHE A 61 -8.80 4.17 19.73
CA PHE A 61 -8.13 5.30 19.12
C PHE A 61 -6.96 4.84 18.26
N THR A 62 -6.89 5.35 17.03
CA THR A 62 -5.75 5.16 16.12
C THR A 62 -4.98 6.47 16.03
N CYS A 63 -3.74 6.48 16.53
CA CYS A 63 -2.82 7.61 16.40
C CYS A 63 -1.61 7.20 15.56
N GLY A 64 -1.18 8.03 14.62
CA GLY A 64 -0.04 7.73 13.76
C GLY A 64 -0.07 8.52 12.47
N THR A 65 0.50 7.95 11.41
CA THR A 65 0.56 8.59 10.10
C THR A 65 -0.86 8.89 9.58
N PRO A 66 -1.21 10.17 9.31
CA PRO A 66 -2.53 10.53 8.80
C PRO A 66 -2.79 9.86 7.44
N ASP A 67 -4.04 9.58 7.07
CA ASP A 67 -4.37 9.12 5.70
C ASP A 67 -4.75 10.28 4.76
N GLY A 68 -4.70 11.51 5.29
CA GLY A 68 -5.08 12.74 4.60
C GLY A 68 -6.59 12.96 4.53
N MET A 69 -6.99 14.02 3.81
CA MET A 69 -8.38 14.41 3.61
C MET A 69 -9.10 13.46 2.64
N LEU A 70 -10.43 13.45 2.68
CA LEU A 70 -11.24 12.67 1.75
C LEU A 70 -11.24 13.31 0.36
N VAL A 71 -11.09 12.48 -0.66
CA VAL A 71 -11.29 12.87 -2.07
C VAL A 71 -12.78 12.77 -2.36
N PHE A 72 -13.39 13.88 -2.81
CA PHE A 72 -14.84 14.00 -3.00
C PHE A 72 -15.43 12.89 -3.88
N GLU A 73 -14.77 12.56 -4.98
CA GLU A 73 -15.24 11.57 -5.96
C GLU A 73 -15.34 10.16 -5.40
N THR A 74 -14.44 9.80 -4.49
CA THR A 74 -14.31 8.43 -3.99
C THR A 74 -14.74 8.27 -2.54
N CYS A 75 -14.94 9.39 -1.82
CA CYS A 75 -15.13 9.46 -0.38
C CYS A 75 -14.05 8.70 0.42
N LYS A 76 -12.88 8.48 -0.18
CA LYS A 76 -11.74 7.78 0.42
C LYS A 76 -10.62 8.78 0.73
N PRO A 77 -9.81 8.53 1.77
CA PRO A 77 -8.64 9.36 2.05
C PRO A 77 -7.69 9.44 0.85
N ILE A 78 -7.01 10.57 0.69
CA ILE A 78 -6.10 10.81 -0.45
C ILE A 78 -4.96 9.79 -0.56
N THR A 79 -4.55 9.16 0.55
CA THR A 79 -3.52 8.11 0.55
C THR A 79 -4.09 6.70 0.44
N TYR A 80 -5.41 6.52 0.30
CA TYR A 80 -6.08 5.23 0.34
C TYR A 80 -5.48 4.23 -0.65
N TYR A 81 -5.52 4.53 -1.96
CA TYR A 81 -4.98 3.65 -2.98
C TYR A 81 -3.46 3.49 -2.86
N ALA A 82 -2.75 4.58 -2.58
CA ALA A 82 -1.29 4.53 -2.41
C ALA A 82 -0.90 3.56 -1.27
N SER A 83 -1.57 3.66 -0.13
CA SER A 83 -1.32 2.80 1.03
C SER A 83 -1.73 1.35 0.80
N MET A 84 -2.84 1.12 0.06
CA MET A 84 -3.29 -0.22 -0.31
C MET A 84 -2.26 -0.96 -1.16
N PHE A 85 -1.80 -0.34 -2.25
CA PHE A 85 -0.78 -0.91 -3.12
C PHE A 85 0.56 -1.07 -2.40
N HIS A 86 0.93 -0.15 -1.52
CA HIS A 86 2.15 -0.30 -0.71
C HIS A 86 2.07 -1.49 0.24
N ASP A 87 0.95 -1.63 0.96
CA ASP A 87 0.74 -2.70 1.94
C ASP A 87 0.79 -4.09 1.29
N VAL A 88 -0.02 -4.31 0.25
CA VAL A 88 -0.09 -5.61 -0.43
C VAL A 88 1.25 -6.01 -1.07
N LEU A 89 1.96 -5.07 -1.70
CA LEU A 89 3.27 -5.35 -2.27
C LEU A 89 4.30 -5.66 -1.19
N TYR A 90 4.18 -5.04 -0.02
CA TYR A 90 5.06 -5.33 1.10
C TYR A 90 4.80 -6.72 1.70
N GLN A 91 3.56 -7.21 1.67
CA GLN A 91 3.20 -8.57 2.08
C GLN A 91 3.84 -9.61 1.15
N TYR A 92 3.72 -9.43 -0.17
CA TYR A 92 4.17 -10.39 -1.19
C TYR A 92 5.58 -10.11 -1.75
N LYS A 93 6.32 -9.16 -1.19
CA LYS A 93 7.62 -8.72 -1.72
C LYS A 93 8.64 -9.84 -1.98
N LYS A 94 8.61 -10.90 -1.16
CA LYS A 94 9.55 -12.02 -1.26
C LYS A 94 9.21 -12.96 -2.42
N GLU A 95 7.93 -13.05 -2.75
CA GLU A 95 7.43 -13.96 -3.79
C GLU A 95 7.53 -13.31 -5.17
N ILE A 96 7.37 -11.99 -5.24
CA ILE A 96 7.47 -11.22 -6.50
C ILE A 96 8.92 -10.79 -6.79
N ASP A 97 9.83 -10.90 -5.81
CA ASP A 97 11.18 -10.35 -5.88
C ASP A 97 11.20 -8.86 -6.28
N ILE A 98 10.29 -8.10 -5.65
CA ILE A 98 10.26 -6.63 -5.77
C ILE A 98 11.19 -6.07 -4.71
N THR A 99 11.90 -4.99 -5.02
CA THR A 99 12.79 -4.27 -4.11
C THR A 99 12.08 -3.14 -3.37
N ARG A 100 12.63 -2.72 -2.22
CA ARG A 100 11.98 -1.71 -1.38
C ARG A 100 11.91 -0.38 -2.09
N LYS A 101 12.98 -0.08 -2.83
CA LYS A 101 13.09 1.13 -3.63
C LYS A 101 11.99 1.16 -4.69
N GLU A 102 11.66 0.04 -5.33
CA GLU A 102 10.55 -0.05 -6.29
C GLU A 102 9.20 0.19 -5.59
N THR A 103 8.93 -0.49 -4.47
CA THR A 103 7.66 -0.30 -3.73
C THR A 103 7.50 1.13 -3.18
N ASP A 104 8.55 1.68 -2.58
CA ASP A 104 8.55 3.04 -2.01
C ASP A 104 8.45 4.11 -3.13
N LYS A 105 9.06 3.86 -4.30
CA LYS A 105 8.93 4.72 -5.49
C LYS A 105 7.51 4.70 -6.03
N LEU A 106 6.89 3.53 -6.15
CA LEU A 106 5.50 3.40 -6.58
C LEU A 106 4.54 4.11 -5.63
N PHE A 107 4.77 3.99 -4.32
CA PHE A 107 4.01 4.73 -3.31
C PHE A 107 4.11 6.25 -3.51
N LYS A 108 5.33 6.77 -3.69
CA LYS A 108 5.56 8.18 -4.00
C LYS A 108 4.87 8.64 -5.28
N GLU A 109 4.93 7.83 -6.34
CA GLU A 109 4.28 8.15 -7.61
C GLU A 109 2.75 8.21 -7.46
N ASN A 110 2.15 7.28 -6.73
CA ASN A 110 0.72 7.29 -6.44
C ASN A 110 0.30 8.50 -5.59
N LEU A 111 1.09 8.88 -4.58
CA LEU A 111 0.83 10.10 -3.79
C LEU A 111 0.90 11.38 -4.63
N LYS A 112 1.87 11.44 -5.57
CA LYS A 112 1.99 12.57 -6.49
C LYS A 112 0.82 12.64 -7.47
N LYS A 113 0.40 11.49 -8.03
CA LYS A 113 -0.80 11.40 -8.89
C LYS A 113 -2.06 11.85 -8.16
N ALA A 114 -2.15 11.59 -6.86
CA ALA A 114 -3.24 12.04 -6.01
C ALA A 114 -3.10 13.51 -5.55
N ASN A 115 -2.11 14.27 -6.01
CA ASN A 115 -1.85 15.66 -5.60
C ASN A 115 -1.67 15.86 -4.08
N PHE A 116 -1.15 14.85 -3.37
CA PHE A 116 -0.92 14.96 -1.93
C PHE A 116 0.32 15.82 -1.62
N ILE A 117 0.13 17.01 -1.08
CA ILE A 117 1.22 18.00 -0.83
C ILE A 117 2.32 17.43 0.08
N TRP A 118 1.95 16.66 1.11
CA TRP A 118 2.88 16.10 2.10
C TRP A 118 3.54 14.79 1.66
N TRP A 119 3.52 14.48 0.36
CA TRP A 119 4.09 13.23 -0.18
C TRP A 119 5.55 13.01 0.24
N TRP A 120 6.34 14.09 0.35
CA TRP A 120 7.76 14.02 0.68
C TRP A 120 8.00 13.57 2.13
N LEU A 121 7.17 14.06 3.06
CA LEU A 121 7.23 13.69 4.48
C LEU A 121 6.88 12.20 4.65
N TYR A 122 5.87 11.74 3.92
CA TYR A 122 5.41 10.35 3.97
C TYR A 122 6.41 9.40 3.34
N TYR A 123 6.95 9.78 2.19
CA TYR A 123 8.01 9.03 1.53
C TYR A 123 9.24 8.93 2.44
N PHE A 124 9.63 10.03 3.10
CA PHE A 124 10.75 10.02 4.03
C PHE A 124 10.47 9.14 5.26
N ALA A 125 9.26 9.18 5.82
CA ALA A 125 8.88 8.33 6.94
C ALA A 125 8.96 6.84 6.56
N VAL A 126 8.35 6.43 5.44
CA VAL A 126 8.43 5.03 4.95
C VAL A 126 9.88 4.65 4.70
N TRP A 127 10.67 5.56 4.12
CA TRP A 127 12.08 5.33 3.89
C TRP A 127 12.86 5.12 5.21
N ALA A 128 12.71 6.00 6.21
CA ALA A 128 13.41 5.88 7.48
C ALA A 128 12.98 4.64 8.30
N PHE A 129 11.66 4.41 8.43
CA PHE A 129 11.12 3.28 9.19
C PHE A 129 11.43 1.93 8.56
N GLY A 130 11.54 1.86 7.23
CA GLY A 130 11.95 0.64 6.53
C GLY A 130 13.37 0.17 6.90
N TRP A 131 14.27 1.10 7.27
CA TRP A 131 15.61 0.77 7.78
C TRP A 131 15.54 0.32 9.24
N ILE A 132 14.85 1.09 10.09
CA ILE A 132 14.77 0.85 11.53
C ILE A 132 14.14 -0.52 11.83
N LYS A 133 13.09 -0.93 11.11
CA LYS A 133 12.42 -2.20 11.38
C LYS A 133 13.15 -3.43 10.81
N GLY A 134 14.25 -3.29 10.07
CA GLY A 134 15.09 -4.42 9.62
C GLY A 134 14.38 -5.50 8.77
N LYS A 135 13.10 -5.31 8.41
CA LYS A 135 12.26 -6.29 7.70
C LYS A 135 12.62 -6.47 6.21
N TRP A 136 13.71 -5.83 5.78
CA TRP A 136 14.29 -5.87 4.44
C TRP A 136 15.69 -6.47 4.43
N LYS A 137 15.98 -7.41 5.33
CA LYS A 137 17.04 -8.39 5.07
C LYS A 137 16.51 -9.36 4.02
N VAL A 138 16.75 -9.04 2.75
CA VAL A 138 16.78 -10.03 1.67
C VAL A 138 17.91 -10.98 2.07
N LYS A 139 17.60 -12.28 2.16
CA LYS A 139 18.63 -13.30 2.32
C LYS A 139 19.41 -13.41 1.01
#